data_AF-A0A3E0NXM0-F1
#
_entry.id   AF-A0A3E0NXM0-F1
#
_cell.length_a   1.000
_cell.length_b   1.000
_cell.length_c   1.000
_cell.angle_alpha   90.00
_cell.angle_beta   90.00
_cell.angle_gamma   90.00
#
_symmetry.space_group_name_H-M   'P 1'
#
loop_
_entity.id
_entity.type
_entity.pdbx_description
1 polymer ?
#
loop_
_entity_poly.entity_id
_entity_poly.type
_entity_poly.pdbx_seq_one_letter_code
_entity_poly.pdbx_strand_id
1 'polypeptide(L)'
;MRQVTIAHAHCDLYCGVYDPAQAKIEALSVLKIAKKYQDSDDEVFRARALQLKEERAELVKHHLMVLWADFFTADHRSEFPDLDDLFWRAIHQAGDAKKSADPAEGQKLIDLIDEIAVIFWKTDKAKDMGVYPV
;
A
#
# COMPACT_ATOMS: atom_id res chain seq x y z
N MET A 1 37.91 0.88 7.62
CA MET A 1 36.47 1.11 7.90
C MET A 1 35.72 -0.11 7.43
N ARG A 2 34.85 -0.68 8.28
CA ARG A 2 34.03 -1.84 7.91
C ARG A 2 32.94 -1.32 6.96
N GLN A 3 32.90 -1.84 5.74
CA GLN A 3 31.82 -1.57 4.80
C GLN A 3 30.53 -2.12 5.41
N VAL A 4 29.52 -1.27 5.61
CA VAL A 4 28.22 -1.67 6.17
C VAL A 4 27.27 -1.92 5.01
N THR A 5 26.65 -3.10 5.00
CA THR A 5 25.64 -3.50 4.01
C THR A 5 24.34 -2.73 4.25
N ILE A 6 23.69 -2.25 3.20
CA ILE A 6 22.38 -1.58 3.27
C ILE A 6 21.32 -2.60 3.70
N ALA A 7 20.44 -2.23 4.63
CA ALA A 7 19.30 -3.03 5.05
C ALA A 7 18.00 -2.22 4.94
N HIS A 8 16.93 -2.88 4.47
CA HIS A 8 15.57 -2.36 4.41
C HIS A 8 14.62 -3.52 4.72
N ALA A 9 13.48 -3.21 5.31
CA ALA A 9 12.27 -3.96 5.00
C ALA A 9 11.12 -2.97 4.84
N HIS A 10 10.09 -2.89 5.69
CA HIS A 10 10.27 -1.67 6.45
C HIS A 10 11.63 -1.81 7.16
N CYS A 11 11.78 -2.88 7.99
CA CYS A 11 13.08 -3.41 8.46
C CYS A 11 13.21 -4.94 8.81
N ASP A 12 12.19 -5.81 8.68
CA ASP A 12 12.20 -7.32 8.80
C ASP A 12 12.74 -7.85 10.13
N LEU A 13 13.05 -6.94 11.03
CA LEU A 13 13.40 -7.15 12.42
C LEU A 13 12.17 -7.52 13.26
N TYR A 14 10.96 -7.33 12.75
CA TYR A 14 9.72 -7.22 13.53
C TYR A 14 9.83 -6.10 14.57
N CYS A 15 10.20 -4.89 14.12
CA CYS A 15 10.46 -3.74 15.00
C CYS A 15 9.26 -3.23 15.80
N GLY A 16 8.05 -3.77 15.60
CA GLY A 16 6.83 -3.35 16.29
C GLY A 16 6.27 -2.03 15.77
N VAL A 17 6.59 -1.63 14.54
CA VAL A 17 6.04 -0.41 13.92
C VAL A 17 5.54 -0.74 12.52
N TYR A 18 4.22 -0.62 12.36
CA TYR A 18 3.50 -0.83 11.12
C TYR A 18 2.43 0.25 10.98
N ASP A 19 2.15 0.69 9.75
CA ASP A 19 1.06 1.62 9.47
C ASP A 19 0.59 1.45 8.01
N PRO A 20 -0.71 1.19 7.77
CA PRO A 20 -1.33 1.23 6.44
C PRO A 20 -1.07 2.52 5.65
N ALA A 21 -0.72 3.62 6.33
CA ALA A 21 -0.33 4.88 5.71
C ALA A 21 0.77 4.74 4.66
N GLN A 22 1.72 3.81 4.81
CA GLN A 22 2.75 3.57 3.78
C GLN A 22 2.11 3.16 2.44
N ALA A 23 1.21 2.17 2.47
CA ALA A 23 0.46 1.77 1.27
C ALA A 23 -0.45 2.90 0.77
N LYS A 24 -1.09 3.63 1.69
CA LYS A 24 -2.02 4.71 1.37
C LYS A 24 -1.35 5.87 0.62
N ILE A 25 -0.19 6.32 1.08
CA ILE A 25 0.58 7.42 0.47
C ILE A 25 0.98 7.05 -0.96
N GLU A 26 1.40 5.81 -1.19
CA GLU A 26 1.76 5.35 -2.51
C GLU A 26 0.54 5.22 -3.43
N ALA A 27 -0.60 4.75 -2.93
CA ALA A 27 -1.85 4.69 -3.70
C ALA A 27 -2.41 6.08 -4.04
N LEU A 28 -2.28 7.06 -3.12
CA LEU A 28 -2.59 8.46 -3.39
C LEU A 28 -1.70 9.02 -4.50
N SER A 29 -0.42 8.63 -4.53
CA SER A 29 0.50 8.99 -5.60
C SER A 29 0.06 8.38 -6.94
N VAL A 30 -0.33 7.10 -6.96
CA VAL A 30 -0.90 6.44 -8.16
C VAL A 30 -2.10 7.22 -8.71
N LEU A 31 -3.08 7.57 -7.86
CA LEU A 31 -4.25 8.35 -8.26
C LEU A 31 -3.87 9.72 -8.81
N LYS A 32 -2.99 10.44 -8.13
CA LYS A 32 -2.58 11.80 -8.52
C LYS A 32 -1.75 11.80 -9.80
N ILE A 33 -0.91 10.80 -10.00
CA ILE A 33 -0.15 10.62 -11.26
C ILE A 33 -1.11 10.32 -12.41
N ALA A 34 -2.11 9.46 -12.22
CA ALA A 34 -3.13 9.18 -13.24
C ALA A 34 -3.89 10.46 -13.62
N LYS A 35 -4.26 11.32 -12.66
CA LYS A 35 -4.89 12.63 -12.96
C LYS A 35 -3.96 13.53 -13.77
N LYS A 36 -2.70 13.66 -13.36
CA LYS A 36 -1.68 14.44 -14.10
C LYS A 36 -1.47 13.92 -15.52
N TYR A 37 -1.56 12.61 -15.74
CA TYR A 37 -1.47 12.02 -17.07
C TYR A 37 -2.64 12.46 -17.97
N GLN A 38 -3.85 12.57 -17.43
CA GLN A 38 -5.03 13.05 -18.18
C GLN A 38 -5.00 14.57 -18.43
N ASP A 39 -4.38 15.33 -17.52
CA ASP A 39 -4.27 16.79 -17.61
C ASP A 39 -3.14 17.27 -18.55
N SER A 40 -2.44 16.36 -19.24
CA SER A 40 -1.28 16.66 -20.08
C SER A 40 -1.40 16.01 -21.45
N ASP A 41 -1.06 16.73 -22.50
CA ASP A 41 -0.90 16.24 -23.87
C ASP A 41 0.58 16.03 -24.27
N ASP A 42 1.54 16.46 -23.44
CA ASP A 42 2.97 16.20 -23.62
C ASP A 42 3.29 14.70 -23.46
N GLU A 43 3.71 14.06 -24.55
CA GLU A 43 4.00 12.63 -24.61
C GLU A 43 5.21 12.21 -23.73
N VAL A 44 6.20 13.08 -23.55
CA VAL A 44 7.38 12.79 -22.70
C VAL A 44 6.96 12.81 -21.22
N PHE A 45 6.11 13.75 -20.83
CA PHE A 45 5.53 13.82 -19.50
C PHE A 45 4.64 12.62 -19.23
N ARG A 46 3.76 12.25 -20.17
CA ARG A 46 2.88 11.08 -20.06
C ARG A 46 3.66 9.78 -19.90
N ALA A 47 4.75 9.59 -20.67
CA ALA A 47 5.62 8.42 -20.52
C ALA A 47 6.25 8.34 -19.12
N ARG A 48 6.77 9.47 -18.60
CA ARG A 48 7.33 9.55 -17.25
C ARG A 48 6.27 9.29 -16.17
N ALA A 49 5.06 9.80 -16.36
CA ALA A 49 3.95 9.55 -15.45
C ALA A 49 3.61 8.05 -15.37
N LEU A 50 3.58 7.34 -16.49
CA LEU A 50 3.35 5.88 -16.48
C LEU A 50 4.46 5.15 -15.72
N GLN A 51 5.73 5.47 -15.98
CA GLN A 51 6.86 4.86 -15.27
C GLN A 51 6.77 5.08 -13.76
N LEU A 52 6.58 6.32 -13.31
CA LEU A 52 6.50 6.63 -11.88
C LEU A 52 5.29 5.95 -11.24
N LYS A 53 4.14 5.94 -11.91
CA LYS A 53 2.93 5.24 -11.44
C LYS A 53 3.18 3.76 -11.25
N GLU A 54 3.93 3.12 -12.14
CA GLU A 54 4.30 1.71 -12.00
C GLU A 54 5.12 1.44 -10.74
N GLU A 55 6.12 2.27 -10.48
CA GLU A 55 6.96 2.15 -9.28
C GLU A 55 6.14 2.34 -8.00
N ARG A 56 5.24 3.34 -7.98
CA ARG A 56 4.37 3.61 -6.83
C ARG A 56 3.39 2.47 -6.58
N ALA A 57 2.76 1.95 -7.63
CA ALA A 57 1.85 0.81 -7.52
C ALA A 57 2.58 -0.45 -7.01
N GLU A 58 3.85 -0.65 -7.37
CA GLU A 58 4.64 -1.76 -6.83
C GLU A 58 4.94 -1.59 -5.33
N LEU A 59 5.21 -0.37 -4.88
CA LEU A 59 5.36 -0.09 -3.44
C LEU A 59 4.07 -0.30 -2.66
N VAL A 60 2.91 0.03 -3.22
CA VAL A 60 1.61 -0.32 -2.60
C VAL A 60 1.55 -1.83 -2.35
N LYS A 61 1.85 -2.65 -3.38
CA LYS A 61 1.84 -4.10 -3.26
C LYS A 61 2.81 -4.60 -2.19
N HIS A 62 4.03 -4.04 -2.16
CA HIS A 62 5.02 -4.38 -1.14
C HIS A 62 4.51 -4.09 0.27
N HIS A 63 4.01 -2.89 0.54
CA HIS A 63 3.53 -2.50 1.86
C HIS A 63 2.31 -3.31 2.30
N LEU A 64 1.39 -3.64 1.38
CA LEU A 64 0.28 -4.53 1.67
C LEU A 64 0.74 -5.95 1.98
N MET A 65 1.71 -6.49 1.24
CA MET A 65 2.28 -7.80 1.53
C MET A 65 2.96 -7.86 2.89
N VAL A 66 3.69 -6.81 3.29
CA VAL A 66 4.31 -6.69 4.62
C VAL A 66 3.24 -6.73 5.73
N LEU A 67 2.15 -5.97 5.59
CA LEU A 67 1.06 -6.04 6.58
C LEU A 67 0.44 -7.44 6.63
N TRP A 68 0.15 -8.02 5.48
CA TRP A 68 -0.49 -9.32 5.39
C TRP A 68 0.35 -10.47 5.97
N ALA A 69 1.66 -10.45 5.72
CA ALA A 69 2.58 -11.51 6.14
C ALA A 69 3.15 -11.31 7.55
N ASP A 70 3.47 -10.07 7.92
CA ASP A 70 4.29 -9.79 9.12
C ASP A 70 3.47 -9.17 10.27
N PHE A 71 2.42 -8.41 9.93
CA PHE A 71 1.57 -7.79 10.95
C PHE A 71 0.41 -8.71 11.37
N PHE A 72 -0.39 -9.19 10.42
CA PHE A 72 -1.57 -9.99 10.71
C PHE A 72 -1.21 -11.43 11.12
N THR A 73 -1.96 -11.99 12.08
CA THR A 73 -1.70 -13.30 12.70
C THR A 73 -2.88 -14.23 12.45
N ALA A 74 -2.76 -15.51 12.83
CA ALA A 74 -3.86 -16.47 12.73
C ALA A 74 -5.10 -16.03 13.55
N ASP A 75 -4.87 -15.40 14.71
CA ASP A 75 -5.96 -14.89 15.56
C ASP A 75 -6.71 -13.75 14.84
N HIS A 76 -5.98 -12.82 14.22
CA HIS A 76 -6.60 -11.76 13.42
C HIS A 76 -7.40 -12.32 12.24
N ARG A 77 -6.92 -13.39 11.58
CA ARG A 77 -7.66 -14.04 10.47
C ARG A 77 -8.93 -14.74 10.96
N SER A 78 -8.91 -15.24 12.19
CA SER A 78 -10.09 -15.85 12.81
C SER A 78 -11.14 -14.80 13.21
N GLU A 79 -10.68 -13.62 13.64
CA GLU A 79 -11.54 -12.48 13.98
C GLU A 79 -12.12 -11.79 12.72
N PHE A 80 -11.31 -11.69 11.65
CA PHE A 80 -11.65 -11.04 10.39
C PHE A 80 -11.60 -12.07 9.24
N PRO A 81 -12.65 -12.88 9.03
CA PRO A 81 -12.62 -13.99 8.08
C PRO A 81 -12.41 -13.57 6.62
N ASP A 82 -12.77 -12.33 6.27
CA ASP A 82 -12.62 -11.79 4.90
C ASP A 82 -11.26 -11.09 4.68
N LEU A 83 -10.34 -11.14 5.65
CA LEU A 83 -9.07 -10.41 5.61
C LEU A 83 -8.18 -10.83 4.42
N ASP A 84 -8.05 -12.13 4.19
CA ASP A 84 -7.20 -12.65 3.12
C ASP A 84 -7.75 -12.27 1.72
N ASP A 85 -9.07 -12.34 1.54
CA ASP A 85 -9.73 -11.88 0.30
C ASP A 85 -9.57 -10.37 0.10
N LEU A 86 -9.73 -9.57 1.16
CA LEU A 86 -9.54 -8.13 1.11
C LEU A 86 -8.11 -7.75 0.67
N PHE A 87 -7.10 -8.40 1.24
CA PHE A 87 -5.71 -8.20 0.82
C PHE A 87 -5.46 -8.62 -0.63
N TRP A 88 -6.00 -9.77 -1.04
CA TRP A 88 -5.91 -10.21 -2.44
C TRP A 88 -6.53 -9.19 -3.39
N ARG A 89 -7.75 -8.70 -3.11
CA ARG A 89 -8.42 -7.66 -3.90
C ARG A 89 -7.59 -6.38 -3.97
N ALA A 90 -7.06 -5.90 -2.84
CA ALA A 90 -6.25 -4.69 -2.81
C ALA A 90 -4.96 -4.81 -3.63
N ILE A 91 -4.24 -5.94 -3.50
CA ILE A 91 -3.01 -6.21 -4.26
C ILE A 91 -3.33 -6.38 -5.75
N HIS A 92 -4.43 -7.03 -6.10
CA HIS A 92 -4.89 -7.17 -7.47
C HIS A 92 -5.24 -5.80 -8.08
N GLN A 93 -5.99 -4.99 -7.35
CA GLN A 93 -6.38 -3.64 -7.75
C GLN A 93 -5.16 -2.72 -7.92
N ALA A 94 -4.08 -2.93 -7.17
CA ALA A 94 -2.82 -2.23 -7.43
C ALA A 94 -2.22 -2.60 -8.80
N GLY A 95 -2.36 -3.87 -9.23
CA GLY A 95 -2.02 -4.31 -10.58
C GLY A 95 -2.93 -3.69 -11.66
N ASP A 96 -4.22 -3.54 -11.37
CA ASP A 96 -5.16 -2.86 -12.28
C ASP A 96 -4.85 -1.36 -12.42
N ALA A 97 -4.57 -0.68 -11.31
CA ALA A 97 -4.15 0.72 -11.33
C ALA A 97 -2.79 0.91 -12.01
N LYS A 98 -1.90 -0.10 -11.97
CA LYS A 98 -0.60 -0.11 -12.67
C LYS A 98 -0.76 -0.09 -14.19
N LYS A 99 -1.62 -0.94 -14.75
CA LYS A 99 -1.83 -1.05 -16.21
C LYS A 99 -2.83 -0.04 -16.79
N SER A 100 -3.62 0.64 -15.95
CA SER A 100 -4.59 1.66 -16.37
C SER A 100 -4.06 3.09 -16.22
N ALA A 101 -4.52 4.00 -17.08
CA ALA A 101 -4.34 5.44 -16.92
C ALA A 101 -5.60 6.15 -16.37
N ASP A 102 -6.67 5.39 -16.10
CA ASP A 102 -7.91 5.91 -15.51
C ASP A 102 -7.72 6.19 -14.00
N PRO A 103 -7.91 7.43 -13.53
CA PRO A 103 -7.89 7.75 -12.11
C PRO A 103 -8.85 6.92 -11.25
N ALA A 104 -9.94 6.40 -11.81
CA ALA A 104 -10.90 5.57 -11.07
C ALA A 104 -10.26 4.31 -10.47
N GLU A 105 -9.29 3.70 -11.15
CA GLU A 105 -8.58 2.52 -10.63
C GLU A 105 -7.71 2.86 -9.41
N GLY A 106 -7.13 4.06 -9.38
CA GLY A 106 -6.42 4.57 -8.20
C GLY A 106 -7.35 4.83 -7.02
N GLN A 107 -8.58 5.29 -7.27
CA GLN A 107 -9.56 5.51 -6.21
C GLN A 107 -10.05 4.19 -5.61
N LYS A 108 -10.38 3.18 -6.43
CA LYS A 108 -10.75 1.84 -5.95
C LYS A 108 -9.66 1.24 -5.06
N LEU A 109 -8.39 1.40 -5.46
CA LEU A 109 -7.25 0.95 -4.66
C LEU A 109 -7.20 1.63 -3.28
N ILE A 110 -7.40 2.95 -3.26
CA ILE A 110 -7.44 3.77 -2.04
C ILE A 110 -8.56 3.31 -1.12
N ASP A 111 -9.74 2.99 -1.65
CA ASP A 111 -10.90 2.55 -0.87
C ASP A 111 -10.63 1.19 -0.21
N LEU A 112 -10.04 0.24 -0.94
CA LEU A 112 -9.63 -1.06 -0.38
C LEU A 112 -8.58 -0.92 0.73
N ILE A 113 -7.63 0.02 0.58
CA ILE A 113 -6.62 0.30 1.62
C ILE A 113 -7.28 0.91 2.85
N ASP A 114 -8.34 1.72 2.70
CA ASP A 114 -9.10 2.24 3.85
C ASP A 114 -9.83 1.14 4.60
N GLU A 115 -10.43 0.17 3.91
CA GLU A 115 -11.02 -1.00 4.55
C GLU A 115 -9.97 -1.78 5.36
N ILE A 116 -8.78 -1.99 4.79
CA ILE A 116 -7.65 -2.62 5.49
C ILE A 116 -7.23 -1.80 6.71
N ALA A 117 -7.15 -0.47 6.58
CA ALA A 117 -6.77 0.41 7.67
C ALA A 117 -7.78 0.36 8.83
N VAL A 118 -9.09 0.30 8.52
CA VAL A 118 -10.14 0.13 9.53
C VAL A 118 -9.94 -1.16 10.31
N ILE A 119 -9.62 -2.28 9.66
CA ILE A 119 -9.35 -3.55 10.35
C ILE A 119 -8.05 -3.46 11.17
N PHE A 120 -6.99 -2.93 10.58
CA PHE A 120 -5.69 -2.75 11.24
C PHE A 120 -5.87 -2.03 12.59
N TRP A 121 -6.55 -0.87 12.60
CA TRP A 121 -6.78 -0.09 13.82
C TRP A 121 -7.81 -0.71 14.78
N LYS A 122 -8.56 -1.74 14.38
CA LYS A 122 -9.38 -2.50 15.35
C LYS A 122 -8.56 -3.46 16.20
N THR A 123 -7.44 -3.97 15.67
CA THR A 123 -6.59 -4.93 16.40
C THR A 123 -5.96 -4.30 17.64
N ASP A 124 -5.85 -5.08 18.72
CA ASP A 124 -5.14 -4.61 19.93
C ASP A 124 -3.64 -4.46 19.67
N LYS A 125 -3.06 -5.31 18.81
CA LYS A 125 -1.68 -5.16 18.34
C LYS A 125 -1.41 -3.77 17.76
N ALA A 126 -2.33 -3.18 17.00
CA ALA A 126 -2.20 -1.82 16.47
C ALA A 126 -2.25 -0.74 17.55
N LYS A 127 -3.15 -0.90 18.53
CA LYS A 127 -3.30 0.05 19.64
C LYS A 127 -2.06 0.08 20.53
N ASP A 128 -1.46 -1.08 20.77
CA ASP A 128 -0.31 -1.24 21.65
C ASP A 128 1.02 -0.71 21.08
N MET A 129 1.11 -0.49 19.75
CA MET A 129 2.32 0.04 19.10
C MET A 129 2.53 1.54 19.31
N GLY A 130 1.57 2.27 19.90
CA GLY A 130 1.70 3.71 20.16
C GLY A 130 1.66 4.62 18.92
N VAL A 131 1.36 4.05 17.75
CA VAL A 131 1.11 4.76 16.48
C VAL A 131 -0.39 4.98 16.21
N TYR A 132 -1.25 4.56 17.15
CA TYR A 132 -2.69 4.67 17.04
C TYR A 132 -3.13 6.12 16.79
N PRO A 133 -3.95 6.39 15.76
CA PRO A 133 -4.47 7.73 15.53
C PRO A 133 -5.40 8.11 16.69
N VAL A 134 -5.06 9.21 17.36
CA VAL A 134 -5.82 9.79 18.49
C VAL A 134 -7.11 10.45 18.03
#